data_AF-A0A3E4M0S3-F1
#
_entry.id   AF-A0A3E4M0S3-F1
#
_cell.length_a   1.000
_cell.length_b   1.000
_cell.length_c   1.000
_cell.angle_alpha   90.00
_cell.angle_beta   90.00
_cell.angle_gamma   90.00
#
_symmetry.space_group_name_H-M   'P 1'
#
loop_
_entity.id
_entity.type
_entity.pdbx_description
1 polymer ?
#
loop_
_entity_poly.entity_id
_entity_poly.type
_entity_poly.pdbx_seq_one_letter_code
_entity_poly.pdbx_strand_id
1 'polypeptide(L)'
;MQENNKTELVYLKADVEHQNLLQKQDKCDKYDYLAAVACGAIGGMVDIFFVGMPGESKLGDWTDQQVDNVVKSFAKKMGWKPNTQNTDNAKSAIGFLERKFKVNYDQRKPSDVGNVFNIAPGTHHMMSLAHSPDIVGLFFSILNQFTSTSSFIVDGQLITVKSETFELQGGNFIMKIMCGIANWFGHLMSDVAGSSGAHGRGTGIVMPFYELFGFCKFGNFSTANGRKDLSQIAMDAFTNGYDFRFGLAQAIPLVITELSIRLIWGIRRRFQYKLPLKECIPTMQHADLRVMLMVGNGTLCVMDGIDAGLRAKGNYLEFFMRLNLVAWFRFTMLVIKEVCIRVGIKDALQEQIEAFKRVNQALEQYLYELEQIDIELFEKETQKYHQLVKGLKETSNY
;
A
#
# COMPACT_ATOMS: atom_id res chain seq x y z
N MET A 1 42.50 14.92 27.00
CA MET A 1 41.33 15.27 27.84
C MET A 1 40.51 16.45 27.30
N GLN A 2 41.08 17.43 26.58
CA GLN A 2 40.29 18.56 26.01
C GLN A 2 39.49 18.23 24.75
N GLU A 3 39.91 17.23 23.95
CA GLU A 3 39.22 16.84 22.71
C GLU A 3 37.90 16.08 22.97
N ASN A 4 37.88 15.16 23.94
CA ASN A 4 36.65 14.44 24.31
C ASN A 4 35.54 15.39 24.79
N ASN A 5 35.88 16.41 25.58
CA ASN A 5 34.90 17.39 26.05
C ASN A 5 34.31 18.24 24.92
N LYS A 6 35.07 18.54 23.86
CA LYS A 6 34.55 19.30 22.71
C LYS A 6 33.58 18.47 21.88
N THR A 7 33.92 17.21 21.64
CA THR A 7 33.09 16.26 20.91
C THR A 7 31.78 16.00 21.66
N GLU A 8 31.85 15.77 22.98
CA GLU A 8 30.68 15.56 23.84
C GLU A 8 29.76 16.80 23.90
N LEU A 9 30.33 18.02 23.93
CA LEU A 9 29.56 19.28 23.89
C LEU A 9 28.86 19.51 22.54
N VAL A 10 29.48 19.09 21.43
CA VAL A 10 28.90 19.19 20.08
C VAL A 10 27.74 18.20 19.94
N TYR A 11 27.90 16.97 20.44
CA TYR A 11 26.81 15.99 20.47
C TYR A 11 25.66 16.45 21.35
N LEU A 12 25.92 16.95 22.57
CA LEU A 12 24.90 17.51 23.45
C LEU A 12 24.17 18.71 22.84
N LYS A 13 24.88 19.61 22.13
CA LYS A 13 24.25 20.73 21.43
C LYS A 13 23.36 20.27 20.28
N ALA A 14 23.83 19.34 19.47
CA ALA A 14 23.04 18.77 18.38
C ALA A 14 21.79 18.05 18.92
N ASP A 15 21.92 17.30 20.01
CA ASP A 15 20.81 16.57 20.63
C ASP A 15 19.76 17.53 21.22
N VAL A 16 20.20 18.61 21.88
CA VAL A 16 19.31 19.66 22.39
C VAL A 16 18.64 20.45 21.26
N GLU A 17 19.32 20.70 20.15
CA GLU A 17 18.77 21.39 18.99
C GLU A 17 17.74 20.53 18.24
N HIS A 18 18.01 19.23 18.08
CA HIS A 18 17.05 18.24 17.57
C HIS A 18 15.85 18.04 18.50
N GLN A 19 16.05 17.95 19.82
CA GLN A 19 14.97 17.92 20.79
C GLN A 19 14.12 19.19 20.76
N ASN A 20 14.75 20.37 20.61
CA ASN A 20 14.03 21.63 20.48
C ASN A 20 13.23 21.73 19.17
N LEU A 21 13.75 21.22 18.05
CA LEU A 21 13.00 21.09 16.79
C LEU A 21 11.79 20.17 16.95
N LEU A 22 11.92 19.10 17.74
CA LEU A 22 10.83 18.18 18.02
C LEU A 22 9.77 18.77 18.98
N GLN A 23 10.18 19.59 19.96
CA GLN A 23 9.30 20.08 21.03
C GLN A 23 8.71 21.48 20.76
N LYS A 24 9.41 22.41 20.08
CA LYS A 24 8.96 23.81 19.98
C LYS A 24 7.91 24.08 18.89
N GLN A 25 7.69 23.16 17.96
CA GLN A 25 6.63 23.30 16.94
C GLN A 25 5.36 22.51 17.28
N ASP A 26 5.37 21.73 18.36
CA ASP A 26 4.25 20.87 18.72
C ASP A 26 3.17 21.67 19.45
N LYS A 27 1.98 21.77 18.84
CA LYS A 27 0.85 22.56 19.36
C LYS A 27 -0.15 21.71 20.16
N CYS A 28 0.13 20.42 20.38
CA CYS A 28 -0.73 19.54 21.15
C CYS A 28 -0.74 19.93 22.64
N ASP A 29 -1.93 20.00 23.23
CA ASP A 29 -2.07 20.07 24.68
C ASP A 29 -2.13 18.68 25.32
N LYS A 30 -2.09 18.62 26.66
CA LYS A 30 -2.11 17.35 27.43
C LYS A 30 -3.31 16.46 27.09
N TYR A 31 -4.46 17.03 26.75
CA TYR A 31 -5.65 16.29 26.43
C TYR A 31 -5.64 15.77 25.00
N ASP A 32 -4.95 16.44 24.07
CA ASP A 32 -4.71 15.92 22.73
C ASP A 32 -3.87 14.64 22.80
N TYR A 33 -2.79 14.64 23.58
CA TYR A 33 -1.99 13.44 23.82
C TYR A 33 -2.78 12.33 24.50
N LEU A 34 -3.54 12.66 25.56
CA LEU A 34 -4.37 11.68 26.26
C LEU A 34 -5.43 11.05 25.35
N ALA A 35 -6.10 11.87 24.53
CA ALA A 35 -7.08 11.38 23.55
C ALA A 35 -6.42 10.51 22.49
N ALA A 36 -5.26 10.90 21.97
CA ALA A 36 -4.51 10.11 20.99
C ALA A 36 -4.12 8.74 21.53
N VAL A 37 -3.56 8.69 22.74
CA VAL A 37 -3.22 7.43 23.43
C VAL A 37 -4.46 6.58 23.67
N ALA A 38 -5.56 7.17 24.15
CA ALA A 38 -6.80 6.44 24.39
C ALA A 38 -7.37 5.83 23.09
N CYS A 39 -7.40 6.58 21.99
CA CYS A 39 -7.83 6.07 20.68
C CYS A 39 -6.91 4.98 20.13
N GLY A 40 -5.59 5.13 20.34
CA GLY A 40 -4.62 4.10 20.00
C GLY A 40 -4.83 2.83 20.82
N ALA A 41 -5.08 2.97 22.12
CA ALA A 41 -5.35 1.84 22.99
C ALA A 41 -6.64 1.10 22.64
N ILE A 42 -7.69 1.83 22.25
CA ILE A 42 -8.93 1.24 21.72
C ILE A 42 -8.63 0.41 20.47
N GLY A 43 -7.88 0.95 19.51
CA GLY A 43 -7.47 0.20 18.33
C GLY A 43 -6.63 -1.03 18.66
N GLY A 44 -5.64 -0.89 19.56
CA GLY A 44 -4.83 -2.02 20.04
C GLY A 44 -5.67 -3.12 20.69
N MET A 45 -6.71 -2.77 21.47
CA MET A 45 -7.64 -3.78 22.00
C MET A 45 -8.45 -4.46 20.90
N VAL A 46 -8.94 -3.71 19.91
CA VAL A 46 -9.67 -4.30 18.76
C VAL A 46 -8.77 -5.29 18.02
N ASP A 47 -7.52 -4.91 17.80
CA ASP A 47 -6.53 -5.76 17.15
C ASP A 47 -6.29 -7.08 17.93
N ILE A 48 -5.95 -6.97 19.21
CA ILE A 48 -5.67 -8.12 20.09
C ILE A 48 -6.85 -9.09 20.18
N PHE A 49 -8.09 -8.59 20.31
CA PHE A 49 -9.25 -9.45 20.57
C PHE A 49 -9.99 -9.91 19.31
N PHE A 50 -9.83 -9.22 18.18
CA PHE A 50 -10.64 -9.49 16.99
C PHE A 50 -9.84 -9.70 15.70
N VAL A 51 -8.59 -9.24 15.61
CA VAL A 51 -7.71 -9.53 14.47
C VAL A 51 -6.90 -10.81 14.73
N GLY A 52 -6.06 -10.85 15.76
CA GLY A 52 -5.27 -12.05 16.07
C GLY A 52 -4.39 -12.54 14.91
N MET A 53 -4.38 -13.85 14.63
CA MET A 53 -3.69 -14.44 13.47
C MET A 53 -4.69 -15.09 12.49
N PRO A 54 -4.29 -15.33 11.23
CA PRO A 54 -5.10 -16.12 10.30
C PRO A 54 -5.54 -17.46 10.92
N GLY A 55 -6.82 -17.83 10.71
CA GLY A 55 -7.45 -19.01 11.31
C GLY A 55 -8.06 -18.81 12.70
N GLU A 56 -7.66 -17.77 13.44
CA GLU A 56 -8.25 -17.38 14.74
C GLU A 56 -9.06 -16.07 14.66
N SER A 57 -9.05 -15.42 13.50
CA SER A 57 -9.49 -14.03 13.31
C SER A 57 -10.99 -13.89 13.08
N LYS A 58 -11.70 -13.26 14.03
CA LYS A 58 -13.12 -12.92 13.87
C LYS A 58 -13.36 -11.85 12.80
N LEU A 59 -12.49 -10.84 12.75
CA LEU A 59 -12.55 -9.84 11.69
C LEU A 59 -12.09 -10.42 10.35
N GLY A 60 -11.15 -11.37 10.36
CA GLY A 60 -10.76 -12.16 9.19
C GLY A 60 -11.95 -12.85 8.54
N ASP A 61 -12.73 -13.62 9.31
CA ASP A 61 -13.95 -14.28 8.82
C ASP A 61 -14.95 -13.29 8.22
N TRP A 62 -15.11 -12.13 8.87
CA TRP A 62 -15.99 -11.08 8.36
C TRP A 62 -15.47 -10.49 7.04
N THR A 63 -14.17 -10.20 6.94
CA THR A 63 -13.56 -9.65 5.73
C THR A 63 -13.55 -10.65 4.58
N ASP A 64 -13.36 -11.94 4.84
CA ASP A 64 -13.47 -13.00 3.84
C ASP A 64 -14.87 -12.99 3.20
N GLN A 65 -15.92 -12.93 4.03
CA GLN A 65 -17.31 -12.84 3.54
C GLN A 65 -17.57 -11.56 2.74
N GLN A 66 -16.98 -10.42 3.14
CA GLN A 66 -17.11 -9.18 2.37
C GLN A 66 -16.45 -9.31 1.00
N VAL A 67 -15.25 -9.88 0.95
CA VAL A 67 -14.53 -10.09 -0.32
C VAL A 67 -15.30 -11.04 -1.23
N ASP A 68 -15.84 -12.14 -0.71
CA ASP A 68 -16.72 -13.04 -1.47
C ASP A 68 -17.92 -12.30 -2.08
N ASN A 69 -18.56 -11.41 -1.31
CA ASN A 69 -19.68 -10.62 -1.80
C ASN A 69 -19.27 -9.61 -2.88
N VAL A 70 -18.09 -9.00 -2.76
CA VAL A 70 -17.53 -8.12 -3.79
C VAL A 70 -17.23 -8.90 -5.07
N VAL A 71 -16.59 -10.07 -4.96
CA VAL A 71 -16.29 -10.95 -6.11
C VAL A 71 -17.57 -11.39 -6.81
N LYS A 72 -18.59 -11.85 -6.07
CA LYS A 72 -19.91 -12.19 -6.64
C LYS A 72 -20.55 -11.00 -7.35
N SER A 73 -20.50 -9.82 -6.75
CA SER A 73 -21.09 -8.60 -7.31
C SER A 73 -20.35 -8.15 -8.58
N PHE A 74 -19.02 -8.23 -8.58
CA PHE A 74 -18.20 -7.95 -9.74
C PHE A 74 -18.46 -8.95 -10.87
N ALA A 75 -18.52 -10.25 -10.57
CA ALA A 75 -18.87 -11.29 -11.53
C ALA A 75 -20.25 -11.03 -12.17
N LYS A 76 -21.27 -10.67 -11.38
CA LYS A 76 -22.60 -10.30 -11.90
C LYS A 76 -22.53 -9.12 -12.88
N LYS A 77 -21.79 -8.06 -12.52
CA LYS A 77 -21.55 -6.91 -13.41
C LYS A 77 -20.81 -7.29 -14.68
N MET A 78 -19.95 -8.30 -14.61
CA MET A 78 -19.23 -8.86 -15.76
C MET A 78 -20.03 -9.91 -16.55
N GLY A 79 -21.31 -10.12 -16.23
CA GLY A 79 -22.20 -11.00 -16.98
C GLY A 79 -22.29 -12.44 -16.46
N TRP A 80 -21.83 -12.71 -15.24
CA TRP A 80 -22.08 -13.99 -14.58
C TRP A 80 -23.57 -14.16 -14.29
N LYS A 81 -24.17 -15.22 -14.86
CA LYS A 81 -25.58 -15.60 -14.69
C LYS A 81 -25.65 -16.95 -13.98
N PRO A 82 -25.61 -16.99 -12.63
CA PRO A 82 -25.71 -18.25 -11.91
C PRO A 82 -27.10 -18.86 -12.04
N ASN A 83 -27.18 -20.19 -12.04
CA ASN A 83 -28.44 -20.89 -11.77
C ASN A 83 -28.78 -20.75 -10.28
N THR A 84 -30.01 -21.12 -9.90
CA THR A 84 -30.50 -20.97 -8.52
C THR A 84 -29.58 -21.58 -7.46
N GLN A 85 -28.94 -22.72 -7.78
CA GLN A 85 -28.01 -23.43 -6.90
C GLN A 85 -26.65 -22.73 -6.71
N ASN A 86 -26.25 -21.83 -7.62
CA ASN A 86 -24.95 -21.14 -7.58
C ASN A 86 -25.04 -19.65 -7.24
N THR A 87 -26.23 -19.11 -6.97
CA THR A 87 -26.44 -17.67 -6.72
C THR A 87 -25.55 -17.13 -5.60
N ASP A 88 -25.30 -17.93 -4.57
CA ASP A 88 -24.47 -17.59 -3.41
C ASP A 88 -23.11 -18.31 -3.40
N ASN A 89 -22.77 -19.03 -4.47
CA ASN A 89 -21.53 -19.79 -4.57
C ASN A 89 -20.37 -18.90 -5.08
N ALA A 90 -19.53 -18.42 -4.17
CA ALA A 90 -18.35 -17.62 -4.50
C ALA A 90 -17.39 -18.35 -5.46
N LYS A 91 -17.18 -19.67 -5.30
CA LYS A 91 -16.32 -20.46 -6.20
C LYS A 91 -16.83 -20.48 -7.64
N SER A 92 -18.16 -20.49 -7.82
CA SER A 92 -18.74 -20.40 -9.17
C SER A 92 -18.50 -19.03 -9.80
N ALA A 93 -18.53 -17.94 -9.01
CA ALA A 93 -18.22 -16.60 -9.48
C ALA A 93 -16.74 -16.45 -9.83
N ILE A 94 -15.84 -16.93 -8.94
CA ILE A 94 -14.40 -16.97 -9.16
C ILE A 94 -14.08 -17.72 -10.46
N GLY A 95 -14.60 -18.93 -10.64
CA GLY A 95 -14.35 -19.71 -11.85
C GLY A 95 -14.86 -19.05 -13.13
N PHE A 96 -15.94 -18.26 -13.05
CA PHE A 96 -16.37 -17.43 -14.19
C PHE A 96 -15.36 -16.33 -14.51
N LEU A 97 -14.85 -15.63 -13.50
CA LEU A 97 -13.86 -14.57 -13.66
C LEU A 97 -12.50 -15.12 -14.14
N GLU A 98 -12.01 -16.23 -13.57
CA GLU A 98 -10.78 -16.94 -14.01
C GLU A 98 -10.83 -17.25 -15.52
N ARG A 99 -12.01 -17.66 -16.04
CA ARG A 99 -12.18 -17.92 -17.48
C ARG A 99 -12.30 -16.66 -18.33
N LYS A 100 -12.84 -15.57 -17.76
CA LYS A 100 -13.10 -14.32 -18.48
C LYS A 100 -11.86 -13.44 -18.57
N PHE A 101 -11.07 -13.39 -17.51
CA PHE A 101 -9.88 -12.57 -17.37
C PHE A 101 -8.63 -13.44 -17.36
N LYS A 102 -8.45 -14.20 -18.45
CA LYS A 102 -7.28 -15.06 -18.60
C LYS A 102 -6.03 -14.22 -18.78
N VAL A 103 -4.93 -14.70 -18.23
CA VAL A 103 -3.60 -14.12 -18.34
C VAL A 103 -2.59 -15.23 -18.63
N ASN A 104 -1.41 -14.85 -19.11
CA ASN A 104 -0.34 -15.78 -19.47
C ASN A 104 0.68 -16.04 -18.35
N TYR A 105 0.49 -15.43 -17.18
CA TYR A 105 1.42 -15.47 -16.04
C TYR A 105 0.87 -16.17 -14.80
N ASP A 106 -0.15 -17.02 -14.99
CA ASP A 106 -0.86 -17.78 -13.95
C ASP A 106 -0.34 -19.22 -13.82
N GLN A 107 0.99 -19.41 -13.89
CA GLN A 107 1.62 -20.72 -13.73
C GLN A 107 1.60 -21.17 -12.26
N ARG A 108 1.24 -22.43 -12.02
CA ARG A 108 0.96 -22.93 -10.66
C ARG A 108 1.64 -24.24 -10.28
N LYS A 109 2.35 -24.88 -11.22
CA LYS A 109 3.13 -26.11 -11.00
C LYS A 109 4.45 -26.07 -11.77
N PRO A 110 5.48 -26.86 -11.37
CA PRO A 110 6.81 -26.79 -11.97
C PRO A 110 6.81 -27.02 -13.49
N SER A 111 5.93 -27.90 -13.99
CA SER A 111 5.82 -28.16 -15.43
C SER A 111 5.40 -26.93 -16.24
N ASP A 112 4.64 -26.00 -15.66
CA ASP A 112 4.15 -24.80 -16.34
C ASP A 112 5.30 -23.80 -16.62
N VAL A 113 6.37 -23.87 -15.83
CA VAL A 113 7.58 -23.04 -15.95
C VAL A 113 8.78 -23.84 -16.47
N GLY A 114 8.52 -24.98 -17.15
CA GLY A 114 9.59 -25.81 -17.72
C GLY A 114 10.50 -26.47 -16.69
N ASN A 115 10.03 -26.64 -15.45
CA ASN A 115 10.78 -27.15 -14.30
C ASN A 115 12.03 -26.32 -13.94
N VAL A 116 12.06 -25.03 -14.28
CA VAL A 116 13.17 -24.13 -13.94
C VAL A 116 13.26 -23.89 -12.43
N PHE A 117 12.12 -23.88 -11.73
CA PHE A 117 12.04 -23.78 -10.27
C PHE A 117 10.78 -24.46 -9.74
N ASN A 118 10.71 -24.64 -8.42
CA ASN A 118 9.54 -25.21 -7.76
C ASN A 118 8.49 -24.13 -7.47
N ILE A 119 7.23 -24.43 -7.79
CA ILE A 119 6.07 -23.55 -7.55
C ILE A 119 4.86 -24.42 -7.22
N ALA A 120 3.97 -23.93 -6.36
CA ALA A 120 2.76 -24.64 -5.96
C ALA A 120 1.53 -23.72 -6.08
N PRO A 121 0.31 -24.29 -6.19
CA PRO A 121 -0.91 -23.49 -6.25
C PRO A 121 -1.09 -22.54 -5.05
N GLY A 122 -0.60 -22.90 -3.86
CA GLY A 122 -0.67 -22.03 -2.69
C GLY A 122 0.37 -20.90 -2.68
N THR A 123 1.44 -20.97 -3.47
CA THR A 123 2.56 -20.00 -3.41
C THR A 123 2.59 -19.05 -4.59
N HIS A 124 2.00 -19.43 -5.73
CA HIS A 124 2.18 -18.70 -6.99
C HIS A 124 1.72 -17.24 -6.97
N HIS A 125 0.65 -16.89 -6.25
CA HIS A 125 0.19 -15.50 -6.13
C HIS A 125 1.20 -14.56 -5.43
N MET A 126 2.11 -15.10 -4.60
CA MET A 126 3.21 -14.32 -4.03
C MET A 126 4.47 -14.39 -4.90
N MET A 127 4.71 -15.52 -5.56
CA MET A 127 5.90 -15.69 -6.41
C MET A 127 5.79 -14.92 -7.72
N SER A 128 4.64 -14.93 -8.38
CA SER A 128 4.39 -14.26 -9.65
C SER A 128 4.01 -12.81 -9.40
N LEU A 129 4.90 -11.89 -9.82
CA LEU A 129 4.80 -10.47 -9.50
C LEU A 129 3.48 -9.85 -9.94
N ALA A 130 2.94 -10.32 -11.07
CA ALA A 130 1.73 -9.79 -11.68
C ALA A 130 0.45 -10.01 -10.84
N HIS A 131 0.44 -10.88 -9.81
CA HIS A 131 -0.71 -11.07 -8.92
C HIS A 131 -0.73 -10.09 -7.72
N SER A 132 0.22 -9.16 -7.64
CA SER A 132 0.30 -8.20 -6.54
C SER A 132 -0.57 -6.97 -6.82
N PRO A 133 -1.48 -6.55 -5.92
CA PRO A 133 -2.41 -5.44 -6.16
C PRO A 133 -1.74 -4.06 -5.95
N ASP A 134 -0.67 -3.79 -6.67
CA ASP A 134 0.13 -2.57 -6.60
C ASP A 134 0.73 -2.19 -7.96
N ILE A 135 1.57 -1.15 -7.97
CA ILE A 135 2.18 -0.64 -9.19
C ILE A 135 3.23 -1.58 -9.78
N VAL A 136 3.90 -2.38 -8.96
CA VAL A 136 4.89 -3.38 -9.41
C VAL A 136 4.15 -4.51 -10.12
N GLY A 137 3.09 -5.03 -9.50
CA GLY A 137 2.25 -6.06 -10.11
C GLY A 137 1.58 -5.58 -11.40
N LEU A 138 1.09 -4.33 -11.43
CA LEU A 138 0.53 -3.75 -12.65
C LEU A 138 1.57 -3.67 -13.78
N PHE A 139 2.77 -3.18 -13.48
CA PHE A 139 3.86 -3.09 -14.45
C PHE A 139 4.21 -4.45 -15.03
N PHE A 140 4.45 -5.45 -14.17
CA PHE A 140 4.81 -6.79 -14.63
C PHE A 140 3.67 -7.47 -15.39
N SER A 141 2.43 -7.28 -14.96
CA SER A 141 1.26 -7.78 -15.68
C SER A 141 1.19 -7.27 -17.13
N ILE A 142 1.38 -5.96 -17.33
CA ILE A 142 1.38 -5.37 -18.68
C ILE A 142 2.57 -5.91 -19.48
N LEU A 143 3.78 -5.83 -18.91
CA LEU A 143 5.02 -6.29 -19.55
C LEU A 143 4.92 -7.76 -20.00
N ASN A 144 4.44 -8.62 -19.11
CA ASN A 144 4.32 -10.06 -19.34
C ASN A 144 3.30 -10.39 -20.43
N GLN A 145 2.18 -9.67 -20.50
CA GLN A 145 1.21 -9.83 -21.60
C GLN A 145 1.78 -9.35 -22.95
N PHE A 146 2.56 -8.26 -22.98
CA PHE A 146 3.19 -7.77 -24.21
C PHE A 146 4.29 -8.69 -24.73
N THR A 147 5.06 -9.28 -23.83
CA THR A 147 6.26 -10.06 -24.19
C THR A 147 6.01 -11.56 -24.23
N SER A 148 4.80 -12.03 -23.87
CA SER A 148 4.49 -13.45 -23.67
C SER A 148 5.51 -14.11 -22.73
N THR A 149 5.72 -13.47 -21.58
CA THR A 149 6.60 -13.95 -20.50
C THR A 149 5.85 -13.97 -19.17
N SER A 150 6.49 -14.46 -18.12
CA SER A 150 5.99 -14.42 -16.74
C SER A 150 7.16 -14.20 -15.79
N SER A 151 7.02 -13.22 -14.88
CA SER A 151 8.10 -12.78 -14.00
C SER A 151 7.84 -13.17 -12.54
N PHE A 152 8.81 -13.84 -11.93
CA PHE A 152 8.70 -14.42 -10.59
C PHE A 152 9.83 -13.95 -9.68
N ILE A 153 9.56 -13.87 -8.37
CA ILE A 153 10.60 -13.83 -7.35
C ILE A 153 10.80 -15.24 -6.79
N VAL A 154 12.01 -15.79 -6.97
CA VAL A 154 12.39 -17.12 -6.48
C VAL A 154 13.75 -17.01 -5.82
N ASP A 155 13.85 -17.47 -4.57
CA ASP A 155 15.09 -17.47 -3.79
C ASP A 155 15.84 -16.11 -3.78
N GLY A 156 15.08 -15.02 -3.76
CA GLY A 156 15.60 -13.66 -3.76
C GLY A 156 16.07 -13.15 -5.11
N GLN A 157 15.71 -13.82 -6.21
CA GLN A 157 16.06 -13.43 -7.56
C GLN A 157 14.82 -13.22 -8.43
N LEU A 158 14.90 -12.26 -9.34
CA LEU A 158 13.90 -12.07 -10.39
C LEU A 158 14.17 -13.05 -11.53
N ILE A 159 13.24 -13.97 -11.77
CA ILE A 159 13.30 -14.96 -12.84
C ILE A 159 12.16 -14.69 -13.82
N THR A 160 12.47 -14.45 -15.09
CA THR A 160 11.48 -14.34 -16.17
C THR A 160 11.54 -15.57 -17.06
N VAL A 161 10.40 -16.22 -17.25
CA VAL A 161 10.26 -17.38 -18.15
C VAL A 161 9.36 -17.04 -19.32
N LYS A 162 9.53 -17.74 -20.44
CA LYS A 162 8.62 -17.65 -21.58
C LYS A 162 7.29 -18.31 -21.22
N SER A 163 6.18 -17.66 -21.55
CA SER A 163 4.84 -18.20 -21.33
C SER A 163 4.18 -18.63 -22.63
N GLU A 164 2.93 -19.08 -22.54
CA GLU A 164 2.05 -19.19 -23.70
C GLU A 164 1.93 -17.82 -24.41
N THR A 165 1.78 -17.86 -25.74
CA THR A 165 1.56 -16.66 -26.55
C THR A 165 0.27 -16.00 -26.12
N PHE A 166 0.36 -14.73 -25.72
CA PHE A 166 -0.80 -13.94 -25.29
C PHE A 166 -1.01 -12.77 -26.23
N GLU A 167 -2.20 -12.67 -26.80
CA GLU A 167 -2.57 -11.52 -27.62
C GLU A 167 -3.26 -10.47 -26.75
N LEU A 168 -2.53 -9.39 -26.45
CA LEU A 168 -3.10 -8.24 -25.79
C LEU A 168 -4.07 -7.51 -26.74
N GLN A 169 -5.34 -7.46 -26.34
CA GLN A 169 -6.40 -6.84 -27.15
C GLN A 169 -6.26 -5.32 -27.20
N GLY A 170 -6.62 -4.71 -28.33
CA GLY A 170 -6.62 -3.26 -28.52
C GLY A 170 -6.18 -2.86 -29.93
N GLY A 171 -6.91 -1.92 -30.55
CA GLY A 171 -6.65 -1.49 -31.93
C GLY A 171 -5.40 -0.61 -32.11
N ASN A 172 -4.81 -0.12 -31.01
CA ASN A 172 -3.57 0.64 -31.00
C ASN A 172 -2.83 0.42 -29.66
N PHE A 173 -1.62 0.96 -29.55
CA PHE A 173 -0.76 0.80 -28.37
C PHE A 173 -1.41 1.28 -27.06
N ILE A 174 -2.07 2.44 -27.07
CA ILE A 174 -2.72 3.00 -25.87
C ILE A 174 -3.89 2.11 -25.43
N MET A 175 -4.72 1.68 -26.39
CA MET A 175 -5.84 0.78 -26.11
C MET A 175 -5.37 -0.59 -25.60
N LYS A 176 -4.23 -1.06 -26.11
CA LYS A 176 -3.54 -2.25 -25.63
C LYS A 176 -3.20 -2.15 -24.13
N ILE A 177 -2.58 -1.05 -23.72
CA ILE A 177 -2.31 -0.77 -22.29
C ILE A 177 -3.61 -0.76 -21.48
N MET A 178 -4.64 -0.03 -21.94
CA MET A 178 -5.93 0.05 -21.25
C MET A 178 -6.59 -1.31 -21.07
N CYS A 179 -6.60 -2.14 -22.12
CA CYS A 179 -7.12 -3.50 -22.05
C CYS A 179 -6.29 -4.38 -21.11
N GLY A 180 -4.95 -4.24 -21.11
CA GLY A 180 -4.07 -4.92 -20.17
C GLY A 180 -4.35 -4.57 -18.71
N ILE A 181 -4.54 -3.28 -18.40
CA ILE A 181 -4.95 -2.81 -17.06
C ILE A 181 -6.29 -3.41 -16.66
N ALA A 182 -7.28 -3.35 -17.55
CA ALA A 182 -8.62 -3.88 -17.26
C ALA A 182 -8.62 -5.40 -17.06
N ASN A 183 -7.84 -6.13 -17.86
CA ASN A 183 -7.71 -7.58 -17.75
C ASN A 183 -7.01 -7.97 -16.45
N TRP A 184 -5.92 -7.28 -16.10
CA TRP A 184 -5.21 -7.45 -14.84
C TRP A 184 -6.11 -7.23 -13.63
N PHE A 185 -6.86 -6.13 -13.62
CA PHE A 185 -7.81 -5.85 -12.54
C PHE A 185 -8.86 -6.96 -12.42
N GLY A 186 -9.42 -7.41 -13.55
CA GLY A 186 -10.38 -8.51 -13.56
C GLY A 186 -9.81 -9.84 -13.08
N HIS A 187 -8.53 -10.10 -13.36
CA HIS A 187 -7.80 -11.28 -12.90
C HIS A 187 -7.49 -11.21 -11.40
N LEU A 188 -7.01 -10.09 -10.87
CA LEU A 188 -6.88 -9.91 -9.42
C LEU A 188 -8.21 -10.10 -8.69
N MET A 189 -9.31 -9.64 -9.30
CA MET A 189 -10.66 -9.86 -8.77
C MET A 189 -11.11 -11.33 -8.78
N SER A 190 -10.56 -12.19 -9.63
CA SER A 190 -10.79 -13.64 -9.50
C SER A 190 -10.02 -14.23 -8.33
N ASP A 191 -8.79 -13.76 -8.13
CA ASP A 191 -7.84 -14.41 -7.22
C ASP A 191 -7.96 -13.92 -5.76
N VAL A 192 -8.52 -12.73 -5.53
CA VAL A 192 -8.57 -12.08 -4.21
C VAL A 192 -9.32 -12.90 -3.14
N ALA A 193 -10.31 -13.69 -3.56
CA ALA A 193 -11.08 -14.60 -2.69
C ALA A 193 -10.49 -16.02 -2.63
N GLY A 194 -9.35 -16.26 -3.27
CA GLY A 194 -8.80 -17.59 -3.52
C GLY A 194 -9.23 -18.15 -4.87
N SER A 195 -9.01 -19.45 -5.09
CA SER A 195 -9.34 -20.12 -6.36
C SER A 195 -10.59 -20.98 -6.27
N SER A 196 -11.28 -21.12 -7.42
CA SER A 196 -12.46 -21.97 -7.56
C SER A 196 -12.20 -23.46 -7.22
N GLY A 197 -10.96 -23.93 -7.40
CA GLY A 197 -10.55 -25.31 -7.13
C GLY A 197 -9.99 -25.59 -5.73
N ALA A 198 -9.85 -24.57 -4.89
CA ALA A 198 -9.23 -24.75 -3.57
C ALA A 198 -10.14 -25.50 -2.59
N HIS A 199 -9.54 -26.29 -1.70
CA HIS A 199 -10.23 -26.82 -0.52
C HIS A 199 -10.20 -25.77 0.61
N GLY A 200 -11.33 -25.56 1.29
CA GLY A 200 -11.44 -24.53 2.33
C GLY A 200 -11.36 -23.10 1.77
N ARG A 201 -10.67 -22.21 2.50
CA ARG A 201 -10.52 -20.77 2.24
C ARG A 201 -9.73 -20.43 0.96
N GLY A 202 -8.82 -21.33 0.56
CA GLY A 202 -7.84 -21.07 -0.51
C GLY A 202 -6.87 -19.94 -0.19
N THR A 203 -5.84 -19.78 -1.03
CA THR A 203 -4.88 -18.67 -0.89
C THR A 203 -5.33 -17.52 -1.79
N GLY A 204 -5.61 -16.36 -1.19
CA GLY A 204 -5.95 -15.14 -1.93
C GLY A 204 -4.72 -14.52 -2.61
N ILE A 205 -4.83 -13.28 -3.06
CA ILE A 205 -3.67 -12.50 -3.52
C ILE A 205 -2.92 -11.89 -2.33
N VAL A 206 -1.67 -11.52 -2.55
CA VAL A 206 -0.85 -10.83 -1.55
C VAL A 206 -1.39 -9.43 -1.23
N MET A 207 -1.02 -8.89 -0.07
CA MET A 207 -1.19 -7.46 0.19
C MET A 207 -0.30 -6.64 -0.76
N PRO A 208 -0.64 -5.37 -1.05
CA PRO A 208 0.22 -4.50 -1.85
C PRO A 208 1.67 -4.50 -1.36
N PHE A 209 2.63 -4.70 -2.27
CA PHE A 209 4.08 -4.76 -2.03
C PHE A 209 4.59 -5.92 -1.17
N TYR A 210 3.73 -6.87 -0.78
CA TYR A 210 4.13 -8.01 0.06
C TYR A 210 4.95 -9.04 -0.72
N GLU A 211 4.78 -9.15 -2.04
CA GLU A 211 5.61 -9.96 -2.93
C GLU A 211 7.11 -9.62 -2.81
N LEU A 212 7.43 -8.36 -2.49
CA LEU A 212 8.82 -7.90 -2.33
C LEU A 212 9.54 -8.57 -1.15
N PHE A 213 8.81 -9.13 -0.17
CA PHE A 213 9.43 -9.98 0.85
C PHE A 213 10.17 -11.18 0.23
N GLY A 214 9.80 -11.60 -0.99
CA GLY A 214 10.52 -12.61 -1.75
C GLY A 214 12.02 -12.31 -1.90
N PHE A 215 12.41 -11.03 -1.97
CA PHE A 215 13.81 -10.58 -2.04
C PHE A 215 14.56 -10.60 -0.71
N CYS A 216 13.85 -10.71 0.42
CA CYS A 216 14.44 -10.58 1.76
C CYS A 216 15.12 -11.87 2.25
N LYS A 217 16.19 -12.28 1.58
CA LYS A 217 17.03 -13.45 1.93
C LYS A 217 18.02 -13.16 3.06
N PHE A 218 17.55 -12.52 4.12
CA PHE A 218 18.36 -12.21 5.30
C PHE A 218 17.63 -12.60 6.60
N GLY A 219 18.39 -12.67 7.69
CA GLY A 219 17.91 -13.12 8.99
C GLY A 219 17.94 -14.64 9.12
N ASN A 220 17.88 -15.10 10.38
CA ASN A 220 17.93 -16.52 10.73
C ASN A 220 17.00 -16.77 11.91
N PHE A 221 15.71 -16.88 11.61
CA PHE A 221 14.63 -16.80 12.57
C PHE A 221 14.16 -18.20 12.98
N SER A 222 13.98 -18.42 14.28
CA SER A 222 13.54 -19.72 14.80
C SER A 222 12.03 -19.91 14.59
N THR A 223 11.66 -21.02 13.95
CA THR A 223 10.25 -21.45 13.78
C THR A 223 10.08 -22.87 14.31
N ALA A 224 8.84 -23.34 14.42
CA ALA A 224 8.57 -24.74 14.78
C ALA A 224 9.22 -25.75 13.80
N ASN A 225 9.38 -25.36 12.54
CA ASN A 225 9.89 -26.21 11.46
C ASN A 225 11.38 -25.96 11.15
N GLY A 226 12.13 -25.39 12.10
CA GLY A 226 13.54 -25.06 11.94
C GLY A 226 13.78 -23.56 11.73
N ARG A 227 14.98 -23.20 11.24
CA ARG A 227 15.33 -21.80 11.03
C ARG A 227 15.02 -21.36 9.59
N LYS A 228 14.49 -20.14 9.46
CA LYS A 228 14.05 -19.56 8.19
C LYS A 228 14.55 -18.13 8.03
N ASP A 229 14.78 -17.71 6.79
CA ASP A 229 14.98 -16.28 6.46
C ASP A 229 13.64 -15.52 6.39
N LEU A 230 13.68 -14.19 6.25
CA LEU A 230 12.46 -13.37 6.22
C LEU A 230 11.55 -13.70 5.03
N SER A 231 12.13 -13.95 3.85
CA SER A 231 11.39 -14.35 2.64
C SER A 231 10.60 -15.64 2.87
N GLN A 232 11.21 -16.63 3.51
CA GLN A 232 10.56 -17.89 3.87
C GLN A 232 9.46 -17.71 4.92
N ILE A 233 9.67 -16.86 5.94
CA ILE A 233 8.61 -16.54 6.91
C ILE A 233 7.42 -15.87 6.24
N ALA A 234 7.65 -14.91 5.34
CA ALA A 234 6.57 -14.23 4.63
C ALA A 234 5.81 -15.20 3.73
N MET A 235 6.50 -16.08 3.00
CA MET A 235 5.86 -17.12 2.19
C MET A 235 5.02 -18.08 3.04
N ASP A 236 5.54 -18.52 4.18
CA ASP A 236 4.77 -19.37 5.11
C ASP A 236 3.54 -18.62 5.66
N ALA A 237 3.70 -17.36 6.09
CA ALA A 237 2.59 -16.58 6.63
C ALA A 237 1.49 -16.41 5.57
N PHE A 238 1.87 -16.03 4.35
CA PHE A 238 0.97 -15.89 3.23
C PHE A 238 0.20 -17.19 2.94
N THR A 239 0.90 -18.33 2.86
CA THR A 239 0.26 -19.64 2.64
C THR A 239 -0.65 -20.07 3.79
N ASN A 240 -0.41 -19.58 5.02
CA ASN A 240 -1.29 -19.77 6.17
C ASN A 240 -2.45 -18.75 6.25
N GLY A 241 -2.65 -17.91 5.23
CA GLY A 241 -3.79 -17.02 5.11
C GLY A 241 -3.51 -15.56 5.45
N TYR A 242 -2.24 -15.18 5.60
CA TYR A 242 -1.81 -13.78 5.74
C TYR A 242 -1.84 -13.05 4.38
N ASP A 243 -3.02 -13.04 3.75
CA ASP A 243 -3.26 -12.52 2.40
C ASP A 243 -4.03 -11.19 2.42
N PHE A 244 -4.38 -10.65 1.26
CA PHE A 244 -5.08 -9.37 1.13
C PHE A 244 -6.34 -9.27 2.01
N ARG A 245 -7.11 -10.35 2.15
CA ARG A 245 -8.34 -10.37 2.96
C ARG A 245 -8.01 -10.17 4.43
N PHE A 246 -6.96 -10.85 4.93
CA PHE A 246 -6.48 -10.64 6.28
C PHE A 246 -5.90 -9.22 6.48
N GLY A 247 -5.25 -8.66 5.45
CA GLY A 247 -4.85 -7.25 5.44
C GLY A 247 -6.03 -6.27 5.61
N LEU A 248 -7.20 -6.59 5.06
CA LEU A 248 -8.42 -5.81 5.32
C LEU A 248 -8.84 -5.88 6.80
N ALA A 249 -8.71 -7.05 7.44
CA ALA A 249 -9.01 -7.20 8.86
C ALA A 249 -8.04 -6.37 9.71
N GLN A 250 -6.75 -6.42 9.38
CA GLN A 250 -5.69 -5.62 10.01
C GLN A 250 -5.91 -4.10 9.86
N ALA A 251 -6.53 -3.65 8.77
CA ALA A 251 -6.85 -2.24 8.56
C ALA A 251 -7.96 -1.71 9.48
N ILE A 252 -8.83 -2.56 10.02
CA ILE A 252 -9.99 -2.14 10.83
C ILE A 252 -9.56 -1.42 12.13
N PRO A 253 -8.70 -2.00 13.00
CA PRO A 253 -8.16 -1.31 14.17
C PRO A 253 -7.55 0.06 13.84
N LEU A 254 -6.76 0.11 12.75
CA LEU A 254 -6.11 1.33 12.27
C LEU A 254 -7.14 2.41 11.92
N VAL A 255 -8.15 2.06 11.14
CA VAL A 255 -9.22 2.99 10.73
C VAL A 255 -9.98 3.52 11.94
N ILE A 256 -10.31 2.65 12.91
CA ILE A 256 -10.96 3.05 14.17
C ILE A 256 -10.10 4.09 14.89
N THR A 257 -8.82 3.79 15.11
CA THR A 257 -7.90 4.71 15.80
C THR A 257 -7.83 6.06 15.10
N GLU A 258 -7.57 6.09 13.78
CA GLU A 258 -7.41 7.38 13.11
C GLU A 258 -8.73 8.17 13.00
N LEU A 259 -9.88 7.52 12.78
CA LEU A 259 -11.18 8.20 12.72
C LEU A 259 -11.57 8.77 14.08
N SER A 260 -11.36 8.02 15.17
CA SER A 260 -11.63 8.49 16.53
C SER A 260 -10.75 9.70 16.88
N ILE A 261 -9.46 9.69 16.51
CA ILE A 261 -8.56 10.84 16.71
C ILE A 261 -9.06 12.06 15.95
N ARG A 262 -9.39 11.91 14.66
CA ARG A 262 -9.88 13.02 13.82
C ARG A 262 -11.19 13.60 14.34
N LEU A 263 -12.10 12.73 14.81
CA LEU A 263 -13.37 13.13 15.39
C LEU A 263 -13.16 13.96 16.67
N ILE A 264 -12.38 13.44 17.62
CA ILE A 264 -12.11 14.13 18.89
C ILE A 264 -11.40 15.47 18.64
N TRP A 265 -10.40 15.47 17.76
CA TRP A 265 -9.68 16.69 17.38
C TRP A 265 -10.63 17.74 16.77
N GLY A 266 -11.51 17.35 15.86
CA GLY A 266 -12.48 18.25 15.23
C GLY A 266 -13.50 18.81 16.23
N ILE A 267 -14.01 17.95 17.14
CA ILE A 267 -14.93 18.36 18.22
C ILE A 267 -14.26 19.37 19.15
N ARG A 268 -13.03 19.11 19.58
CA ARG A 268 -12.27 20.02 20.46
C ARG A 268 -12.09 21.38 19.79
N ARG A 269 -11.69 21.41 18.53
CA ARG A 269 -11.57 22.67 17.77
C ARG A 269 -12.86 23.46 17.68
N ARG A 270 -13.98 22.78 17.43
CA ARG A 270 -15.27 23.47 17.33
C ARG A 270 -15.77 23.99 18.66
N PHE A 271 -15.72 23.19 19.71
CA PHE A 271 -16.42 23.49 20.98
C PHE A 271 -15.52 24.10 22.05
N GLN A 272 -14.27 23.64 22.17
CA GLN A 272 -13.33 24.15 23.17
C GLN A 272 -12.70 25.46 22.69
N TYR A 273 -12.20 25.50 21.46
CA TYR A 273 -11.53 26.68 20.90
C TYR A 273 -12.46 27.59 20.09
N LYS A 274 -13.74 27.21 19.93
CA LYS A 274 -14.79 28.00 19.26
C LYS A 274 -14.43 28.41 17.82
N LEU A 275 -13.66 27.58 17.12
CA LEU A 275 -13.22 27.87 15.76
C LEU A 275 -14.35 27.68 14.72
N PRO A 276 -14.25 28.33 13.54
CA PRO A 276 -15.14 28.07 12.42
C PRO A 276 -15.07 26.61 11.94
N LEU A 277 -16.19 26.06 11.44
CA LEU A 277 -16.27 24.67 10.94
C LEU A 277 -15.21 24.35 9.87
N LYS A 278 -14.87 25.33 9.02
CA LYS A 278 -13.85 25.18 7.97
C LYS A 278 -12.46 24.86 8.55
N GLU A 279 -12.14 25.38 9.75
CA GLU A 279 -10.86 25.15 10.45
C GLU A 279 -10.87 23.89 11.33
N CYS A 280 -12.02 23.22 11.40
CA CYS A 280 -12.22 21.97 12.14
C CYS A 280 -12.17 20.74 11.21
N ILE A 281 -11.91 20.93 9.92
CA ILE A 281 -11.79 19.83 8.95
C ILE A 281 -10.45 19.14 9.19
N PRO A 282 -10.43 17.83 9.54
CA PRO A 282 -9.22 17.14 9.95
C PRO A 282 -8.32 16.81 8.75
N THR A 283 -7.53 17.79 8.31
CA THR A 283 -6.56 17.65 7.23
C THR A 283 -5.13 17.49 7.76
N MET A 284 -4.25 16.88 6.95
CA MET A 284 -2.83 16.72 7.31
C MET A 284 -2.03 18.03 7.35
N GLN A 285 -2.66 19.18 7.09
CA GLN A 285 -2.05 20.50 7.22
C GLN A 285 -1.81 20.86 8.70
N HIS A 286 -2.66 20.35 9.59
CA HIS A 286 -2.64 20.65 11.02
C HIS A 286 -1.55 19.83 11.74
N ALA A 287 -0.54 20.51 12.28
CA ALA A 287 0.61 19.89 12.95
C ALA A 287 0.20 19.09 14.20
N ASP A 288 -0.69 19.68 15.01
CA ASP A 288 -1.33 19.04 16.17
C ASP A 288 -2.03 17.73 15.78
N LEU A 289 -2.82 17.72 14.70
CA LEU A 289 -3.48 16.50 14.25
C LEU A 289 -2.48 15.43 13.79
N ARG A 290 -1.41 15.82 13.07
CA ARG A 290 -0.37 14.86 12.64
C ARG A 290 0.29 14.18 13.83
N VAL A 291 0.59 14.95 14.87
CA VAL A 291 1.19 14.43 16.10
C VAL A 291 0.25 13.50 16.84
N MET A 292 -1.03 13.88 17.00
CA MET A 292 -2.04 12.98 17.58
C MET A 292 -2.14 11.66 16.81
N LEU A 293 -2.15 11.71 15.47
CA LEU A 293 -2.19 10.52 14.63
C LEU A 293 -0.95 9.63 14.85
N MET A 294 0.25 10.20 14.92
CA MET A 294 1.46 9.42 15.23
C MET A 294 1.40 8.78 16.61
N VAL A 295 1.00 9.52 17.64
CA VAL A 295 0.92 9.02 19.03
C VAL A 295 -0.11 7.89 19.14
N GLY A 296 -1.28 8.05 18.54
CA GLY A 296 -2.31 7.01 18.54
C GLY A 296 -1.92 5.77 17.76
N ASN A 297 -1.37 5.92 16.55
CA ASN A 297 -0.86 4.79 15.77
C ASN A 297 0.31 4.09 16.48
N GLY A 298 1.22 4.84 17.10
CA GLY A 298 2.33 4.29 17.87
C GLY A 298 1.83 3.49 19.08
N THR A 299 0.81 4.00 19.78
CA THR A 299 0.19 3.26 20.91
C THR A 299 -0.42 1.93 20.44
N LEU A 300 -1.15 1.95 19.31
CA LEU A 300 -1.69 0.73 18.71
C LEU A 300 -0.57 -0.25 18.35
N CYS A 301 0.50 0.20 17.68
CA CYS A 301 1.62 -0.65 17.28
C CYS A 301 2.37 -1.25 18.47
N VAL A 302 2.54 -0.48 19.56
CA VAL A 302 3.16 -0.99 20.79
C VAL A 302 2.31 -2.11 21.40
N MET A 303 0.98 -1.93 21.47
CA MET A 303 0.09 -2.95 22.01
C MET A 303 0.09 -4.22 21.15
N ASP A 304 -0.02 -4.07 19.83
CA ASP A 304 0.10 -5.15 18.84
C ASP A 304 1.43 -5.91 19.00
N GLY A 305 2.56 -5.20 18.99
CA GLY A 305 3.88 -5.82 19.12
C GLY A 305 4.09 -6.56 20.44
N ILE A 306 3.54 -6.04 21.55
CA ILE A 306 3.58 -6.73 22.85
C ILE A 306 2.73 -8.01 22.81
N ASP A 307 1.49 -7.95 22.31
CA ASP A 307 0.62 -9.13 22.24
C ASP A 307 1.20 -10.20 21.31
N ALA A 308 1.66 -9.82 20.11
CA ALA A 308 2.33 -10.71 19.17
C ALA A 308 3.56 -11.36 19.82
N GLY A 309 4.40 -10.59 20.52
CA GLY A 309 5.59 -11.10 21.21
C GLY A 309 5.26 -12.10 22.31
N LEU A 310 4.26 -11.81 23.15
CA LEU A 310 3.84 -12.69 24.25
C LEU A 310 3.23 -14.00 23.74
N ARG A 311 2.40 -13.94 22.69
CA ARG A 311 1.69 -15.11 22.15
C ARG A 311 2.58 -16.00 21.28
N ALA A 312 3.55 -15.41 20.58
CA ALA A 312 4.47 -16.14 19.72
C ALA A 312 5.37 -17.14 20.46
N LYS A 313 5.63 -16.93 21.76
CA LYS A 313 6.46 -17.81 22.61
C LYS A 313 7.82 -18.16 21.96
N GLY A 314 8.42 -17.20 21.25
CA GLY A 314 9.71 -17.36 20.56
C GLY A 314 9.66 -17.99 19.16
N ASN A 315 8.48 -18.33 18.64
CA ASN A 315 8.29 -18.73 17.24
C ASN A 315 8.08 -17.49 16.36
N TYR A 316 9.04 -17.20 15.48
CA TYR A 316 9.01 -16.00 14.64
C TYR A 316 7.94 -16.03 13.55
N LEU A 317 7.51 -17.22 13.10
CA LEU A 317 6.40 -17.32 12.15
C LEU A 317 5.08 -16.92 12.85
N GLU A 318 4.85 -17.42 14.05
CA GLU A 318 3.69 -17.05 14.88
C GLU A 318 3.70 -15.55 15.23
N PHE A 319 4.88 -15.01 15.56
CA PHE A 319 5.05 -13.57 15.77
C PHE A 319 4.64 -12.78 14.53
N PHE A 320 5.17 -13.16 13.36
CA PHE A 320 4.90 -12.46 12.11
C PHE A 320 3.42 -12.54 11.69
N MET A 321 2.77 -13.70 11.88
CA MET A 321 1.36 -13.88 11.56
C MET A 321 0.40 -13.11 12.47
N ARG A 322 0.85 -12.74 13.68
CA ARG A 322 0.07 -11.93 14.63
C ARG A 322 0.30 -10.43 14.47
N LEU A 323 1.48 -10.03 14.03
CA LEU A 323 1.86 -8.64 13.88
C LEU A 323 0.93 -7.91 12.89
N ASN A 324 0.38 -6.76 13.26
CA ASN A 324 -0.43 -5.95 12.35
C ASN A 324 0.44 -5.16 11.34
N LEU A 325 0.86 -5.79 10.24
CA LEU A 325 1.71 -5.14 9.23
C LEU A 325 1.10 -3.85 8.66
N VAL A 326 -0.23 -3.79 8.50
CA VAL A 326 -0.91 -2.59 7.96
C VAL A 326 -0.74 -1.39 8.91
N ALA A 327 -0.90 -1.62 10.22
CA ALA A 327 -0.69 -0.60 11.24
C ALA A 327 0.77 -0.15 11.32
N TRP A 328 1.72 -1.09 11.34
CA TRP A 328 3.16 -0.79 11.37
C TRP A 328 3.62 -0.02 10.14
N PHE A 329 3.16 -0.42 8.95
CA PHE A 329 3.43 0.31 7.71
C PHE A 329 2.88 1.73 7.78
N ARG A 330 1.63 1.89 8.23
CA ARG A 330 1.00 3.20 8.37
C ARG A 330 1.73 4.10 9.36
N PHE A 331 2.08 3.58 10.53
CA PHE A 331 2.84 4.32 11.54
C PHE A 331 4.20 4.76 11.00
N THR A 332 4.94 3.85 10.35
CA THR A 332 6.23 4.14 9.72
C THR A 332 6.11 5.27 8.69
N MET A 333 5.08 5.20 7.82
CA MET A 333 4.83 6.26 6.83
C MET A 333 4.49 7.61 7.47
N LEU A 334 3.75 7.64 8.58
CA LEU A 334 3.47 8.87 9.31
C LEU A 334 4.75 9.46 9.93
N VAL A 335 5.59 8.63 10.54
CA VAL A 335 6.87 9.05 11.13
C VAL A 335 7.81 9.59 10.05
N ILE A 336 8.03 8.85 8.95
CA ILE A 336 8.88 9.30 7.84
C ILE A 336 8.36 10.63 7.29
N LYS A 337 7.05 10.73 7.05
CA LYS A 337 6.45 11.96 6.53
C LYS A 337 6.67 13.15 7.46
N GLU A 338 6.52 12.96 8.76
CA GLU A 338 6.75 14.02 9.74
C GLU A 338 8.25 14.39 9.84
N VAL A 339 9.16 13.41 9.80
CA VAL A 339 10.60 13.67 9.74
C VAL A 339 10.94 14.50 8.50
N CYS A 340 10.44 14.13 7.32
CA CYS A 340 10.65 14.91 6.09
C CYS A 340 10.09 16.34 6.18
N ILE A 341 8.98 16.56 6.90
CA ILE A 341 8.43 17.89 7.15
C ILE A 341 9.36 18.69 8.08
N ARG A 342 9.78 18.10 9.20
CA ARG A 342 10.60 18.79 10.23
C ARG A 342 12.03 19.07 9.76
N VAL A 343 12.56 18.25 8.85
CA VAL A 343 13.88 18.45 8.22
C VAL A 343 13.78 19.39 6.99
N GLY A 344 12.59 19.82 6.58
CA GLY A 344 12.41 20.78 5.47
C GLY A 344 12.50 20.17 4.07
N ILE A 345 12.57 18.84 3.93
CA ILE A 345 12.62 18.14 2.63
C ILE A 345 11.33 18.41 1.83
N LYS A 346 10.20 18.52 2.53
CA LYS A 346 8.91 18.82 1.89
C LYS A 346 8.88 20.25 1.32
N ASP A 347 9.52 21.20 1.96
CA ASP A 347 9.53 22.59 1.51
C ASP A 347 10.29 22.71 0.18
N ALA A 348 11.41 21.99 -0.01
CA ALA A 348 12.14 22.00 -1.28
C ALA A 348 11.31 21.51 -2.49
N LEU A 349 10.54 20.43 -2.33
CA LEU A 349 9.68 19.91 -3.41
C LEU A 349 8.44 20.79 -3.64
N GLN A 350 7.85 21.28 -2.55
CA GLN A 350 6.69 22.16 -2.60
C GLN A 350 7.06 23.53 -3.21
N GLU A 351 8.23 24.08 -2.87
CA GLU A 351 8.79 25.31 -3.45
C GLU A 351 9.04 25.17 -4.95
N GLN A 352 9.56 24.03 -5.41
CA GLN A 352 9.71 23.80 -6.86
C GLN A 352 8.34 23.77 -7.56
N ILE A 353 7.36 23.05 -7.00
CA ILE A 353 6.00 23.00 -7.57
C ILE A 353 5.33 24.40 -7.56
N GLU A 354 5.52 25.18 -6.49
CA GLU A 354 4.99 26.54 -6.38
C GLU A 354 5.69 27.52 -7.31
N ALA A 355 7.01 27.40 -7.49
CA ALA A 355 7.78 28.17 -8.47
C ALA A 355 7.29 27.89 -9.89
N PHE A 356 7.08 26.62 -10.25
CA PHE A 356 6.49 26.24 -11.54
C PHE A 356 5.10 26.84 -11.75
N LYS A 357 4.24 26.84 -10.72
CA LYS A 357 2.91 27.48 -10.81
C LYS A 357 2.99 29.00 -11.02
N ARG A 358 3.88 29.70 -10.31
CA ARG A 358 4.06 31.15 -10.46
C ARG A 358 4.60 31.51 -11.84
N VAL A 359 5.55 30.73 -12.37
CA VAL A 359 6.07 30.90 -13.72
C VAL A 359 4.96 30.71 -14.76
N ASN A 360 4.14 29.66 -14.62
CA ASN A 360 3.02 29.43 -15.54
C ASN A 360 2.01 30.59 -15.51
N GLN A 361 1.65 31.10 -14.33
CA GLN A 361 0.74 32.25 -14.21
C GLN A 361 1.31 33.53 -14.83
N ALA A 362 2.59 33.83 -14.59
CA ALA A 362 3.26 34.99 -15.18
C ALA A 362 3.34 34.87 -16.71
N LEU A 363 3.56 33.65 -17.23
CA LEU A 363 3.60 33.37 -18.65
C LEU A 363 2.22 33.50 -19.31
N GLU A 364 1.17 33.01 -18.66
CA GLU A 364 -0.22 33.20 -19.11
C GLU A 364 -0.57 34.69 -19.19
N GLN A 365 -0.16 35.48 -18.19
CA GLN A 365 -0.39 36.92 -18.18
C GLN A 365 0.40 37.64 -19.28
N TYR A 366 1.68 37.28 -19.47
CA TYR A 366 2.50 37.80 -20.58
C TYR A 366 1.88 37.51 -21.94
N LEU A 367 1.43 36.26 -22.16
CA LEU A 367 0.79 35.86 -23.41
C LEU A 367 -0.53 36.60 -23.64
N TYR A 368 -1.32 36.82 -22.59
CA TYR A 368 -2.54 37.61 -22.66
C TYR A 368 -2.27 39.07 -23.03
N GLU A 369 -1.27 39.71 -22.41
CA GLU A 369 -0.87 41.08 -22.77
C GLU A 369 -0.31 41.15 -24.20
N LEU A 370 0.45 40.14 -24.62
CA LEU A 370 1.02 40.04 -25.97
C LEU A 370 -0.07 39.89 -27.03
N GLU A 371 -1.10 39.07 -26.77
CA GLU A 371 -2.26 38.91 -27.67
C GLU A 371 -2.97 40.25 -27.94
N GLN A 372 -3.04 41.13 -26.94
CA GLN A 372 -3.69 42.43 -27.08
C GLN A 372 -2.85 43.45 -27.87
N ILE A 373 -1.53 43.27 -27.93
CA ILE A 373 -0.59 44.24 -28.52
C ILE A 373 -0.13 43.80 -29.92
N ASP A 374 0.18 42.51 -30.09
CA ASP A 374 0.77 41.97 -31.32
C ASP A 374 0.38 40.49 -31.51
N ILE A 375 -0.66 40.29 -32.31
CA ILE A 375 -1.25 38.96 -32.56
C ILE A 375 -0.31 38.03 -33.33
N GLU A 376 0.52 38.56 -34.25
CA GLU A 376 1.47 37.74 -35.01
C GLU A 376 2.62 37.26 -34.12
N LEU A 377 3.10 38.12 -33.22
CA LEU A 377 4.11 37.75 -32.24
C LEU A 377 3.56 36.79 -31.18
N PHE A 378 2.30 36.98 -30.77
CA PHE A 378 1.59 36.04 -29.90
C PHE A 378 1.48 34.65 -30.51
N GLU A 379 1.08 34.52 -31.78
CA GLU A 379 1.00 33.22 -32.46
C GLU A 379 2.37 32.53 -32.49
N LYS A 380 3.45 33.29 -32.74
CA LYS A 380 4.82 32.78 -32.78
C LYS A 380 5.34 32.33 -31.42
N GLU A 381 5.14 33.12 -30.37
CA GLU A 381 5.56 32.76 -29.00
C GLU A 381 4.72 31.61 -28.44
N THR A 382 3.42 31.59 -28.73
CA THR A 382 2.52 30.48 -28.38
C THR A 382 2.94 29.19 -29.08
N GLN A 383 3.36 29.23 -30.34
CA GLN A 383 3.89 28.06 -31.04
C GLN A 383 5.20 27.54 -30.42
N LYS A 384 6.13 28.42 -30.03
CA LYS A 384 7.36 28.02 -29.32
C LYS A 384 7.05 27.39 -27.98
N TYR A 385 6.12 27.96 -27.21
CA TYR A 385 5.68 27.38 -25.95
C TYR A 385 5.07 25.99 -26.14
N HIS A 386 4.19 25.82 -27.13
CA HIS A 386 3.63 24.51 -27.46
C HIS A 386 4.69 23.50 -27.89
N GLN A 387 5.73 23.91 -28.63
CA GLN A 387 6.87 23.05 -28.98
C GLN A 387 7.70 22.66 -27.75
N LEU A 388 7.95 23.59 -26.83
CA LEU A 388 8.64 23.32 -25.56
C LEU A 388 7.85 22.33 -24.70
N VAL A 389 6.54 22.54 -24.52
CA VAL A 389 5.66 21.64 -23.78
C VAL A 389 5.61 20.26 -24.44
N LYS A 390 5.61 20.20 -25.76
CA LYS A 390 5.69 18.94 -26.51
C LYS A 390 7.02 18.21 -26.27
N GLY A 391 8.15 18.93 -26.31
CA GLY A 391 9.47 18.38 -26.00
C GLY A 391 9.63 17.92 -24.55
N LEU A 392 9.01 18.60 -23.58
CA LEU A 392 8.96 18.19 -22.17
C LEU A 392 8.12 16.92 -21.97
N LYS A 393 7.00 16.77 -22.70
CA LYS A 393 6.21 15.52 -22.73
C LYS A 393 6.96 14.37 -23.40
N GLU A 394 7.83 14.67 -24.36
CA GLU A 394 8.67 13.67 -25.03
C GLU A 394 9.87 13.24 -24.16
N THR A 395 10.40 14.13 -23.29
CA THR A 395 11.47 13.80 -22.33
C THR A 395 10.98 13.17 -21.03
N SER A 396 9.70 13.33 -20.65
CA SER A 396 9.09 12.56 -19.55
C SER A 396 8.63 11.15 -19.97
N ASN A 397 8.90 10.76 -21.23
CA ASN A 397 8.60 9.45 -21.80
C ASN A 397 9.88 8.60 -22.03
N TYR A 398 10.96 8.91 -21.30
CA TYR A 398 12.12 8.02 -21.12
C TYR A 398 12.21 7.51 -19.69
#